data_AF-A0A1V6EVT2-F1
#
_entry.id   AF-A0A1V6EVT2-F1
#
_cell.length_a   1.000
_cell.length_b   1.000
_cell.length_c   1.000
_cell.angle_alpha   90.00
_cell.angle_beta   90.00
_cell.angle_gamma   90.00
#
_symmetry.space_group_name_H-M   'P 1'
#
loop_
_entity.id
_entity.type
_entity.pdbx_description
1 polymer ?
#
loop_
_entity_poly.entity_id
_entity_poly.type
_entity_poly.pdbx_seq_one_letter_code
_entity_poly.pdbx_strand_id
1 'polypeptide(L)'
;MHKSVLTNEQKTHIETLCTKLAMEIEAQRQVITNLFNLAADYCKEAKSYNKLRIKNLDAFPDIGALLKDLSHAFKDILKDLTALDNVLRTFNSNQVKDLDIMKDNLNGYLLRYAETESLLLDLLNPDLDNYALWIENDSNSERNIPTSTFCYAPVEVSAHLNNLLYNKIPCIVCTSATLSIRGSFKFFLNQSGLSLVSAKNVAQSIVESPFDYDKQSLLLISSFLPEHKDKFFQSQALGCLEQILTTTNVGTMALFTSYKDLDAVYDHLGDTLYHLNRPFFAQGKGSSRNSILDEFKKSKNAVLLGTSSFWEGVDVQGDSLSLLILYKIPFQVPSEPIVEALIDKLERENKDSFMHLMLPNALLRLRQGFGRLIRSKTDRGIVLIMDSRVSKKKYGTYFKQILPGPCIELKDEQQLITEISKFFNPLLTNF
;
A
#
# COMPACT_ATOMS: atom_id res chain seq x y z
N MET A 1 -37.37 -38.17 -27.54
CA MET A 1 -37.51 -36.74 -27.88
C MET A 1 -38.80 -36.22 -27.25
N HIS A 2 -38.74 -35.67 -26.04
CA HIS A 2 -39.90 -34.95 -25.49
C HIS A 2 -40.09 -33.69 -26.35
N LYS A 3 -41.19 -33.61 -27.10
CA LYS A 3 -41.57 -32.36 -27.80
C LYS A 3 -41.71 -31.28 -26.73
N SER A 4 -40.89 -30.23 -26.84
CA SER A 4 -40.96 -29.05 -25.96
C SER A 4 -42.41 -28.55 -25.90
N VAL A 5 -42.91 -28.34 -24.67
CA VAL A 5 -44.29 -27.91 -24.36
C VAL A 5 -44.52 -26.43 -24.74
N LEU A 6 -43.46 -25.72 -25.15
CA LEU A 6 -43.53 -24.33 -25.59
C LEU A 6 -44.15 -24.20 -26.98
N THR A 7 -44.99 -23.18 -27.16
CA THR A 7 -45.54 -22.80 -28.47
C THR A 7 -44.41 -22.34 -29.41
N ASN A 8 -44.62 -22.46 -30.72
CA ASN A 8 -43.63 -21.98 -31.69
C ASN A 8 -43.39 -20.47 -31.56
N GLU A 9 -44.43 -19.70 -31.25
CA GLU A 9 -44.33 -18.25 -31.01
C GLU A 9 -43.43 -17.93 -29.80
N GLN A 10 -43.58 -18.65 -28.69
CA GLN A 10 -42.70 -18.51 -27.53
C GLN A 10 -41.25 -18.88 -27.84
N LYS A 11 -41.02 -19.93 -28.64
CA LYS A 11 -39.66 -20.32 -29.06
C LYS A 11 -39.01 -19.24 -29.93
N THR A 12 -39.73 -18.76 -30.94
CA THR A 12 -39.24 -17.69 -31.83
C THR A 12 -38.99 -16.39 -31.07
N HIS A 13 -39.82 -16.06 -30.08
CA HIS A 13 -39.63 -14.88 -29.25
C HIS A 13 -38.35 -14.97 -28.39
N ILE A 14 -38.12 -16.09 -27.71
CA ILE A 14 -36.89 -16.32 -26.92
C ILE A 14 -35.66 -16.32 -27.83
N GLU A 15 -35.72 -17.01 -28.96
CA GLU A 15 -34.63 -17.07 -29.93
C GLU A 15 -34.26 -15.66 -30.41
N THR A 16 -35.26 -14.84 -30.75
CA THR A 16 -35.03 -13.44 -31.15
C THR A 16 -34.35 -12.62 -30.06
N LEU A 17 -34.82 -12.74 -28.80
CA LEU A 17 -34.21 -12.03 -27.65
C LEU A 17 -32.77 -12.48 -27.41
N CYS A 18 -32.51 -13.79 -27.42
CA CYS A 18 -31.19 -14.35 -27.21
C CYS A 18 -30.21 -13.96 -28.33
N THR A 19 -30.64 -14.01 -29.60
CA THR A 19 -29.82 -13.59 -30.74
C THR A 19 -29.50 -12.10 -30.69
N LYS A 20 -30.48 -11.26 -30.33
CA LYS A 20 -30.27 -9.81 -30.13
C LYS A 20 -29.23 -9.55 -29.03
N LEU A 21 -29.42 -10.14 -27.85
CA LEU A 21 -28.50 -10.02 -26.72
C LEU A 21 -27.09 -10.48 -27.07
N ALA A 22 -26.96 -11.63 -27.75
CA ALA A 22 -25.65 -12.15 -28.16
C ALA A 22 -24.92 -11.17 -29.10
N MET A 23 -25.64 -10.57 -30.05
CA MET A 23 -25.07 -9.56 -30.95
C MET A 23 -24.68 -8.28 -30.21
N GLU A 24 -25.52 -7.79 -29.30
CA GLU A 24 -25.24 -6.59 -28.51
C GLU A 24 -24.01 -6.77 -27.62
N ILE A 25 -23.91 -7.91 -26.94
CA ILE A 25 -22.76 -8.26 -26.09
C ILE A 25 -21.48 -8.37 -26.93
N GLU A 26 -21.52 -9.06 -28.07
CA GLU A 26 -20.33 -9.22 -28.93
C GLU A 26 -19.85 -7.88 -29.48
N ALA A 27 -20.77 -6.95 -29.80
CA ALA A 27 -20.43 -5.62 -30.27
C ALA A 27 -19.63 -4.80 -29.22
N GLN A 28 -19.83 -5.04 -27.92
CA GLN A 28 -19.11 -4.33 -26.86
C GLN A 28 -17.66 -4.81 -26.66
N ARG A 29 -17.30 -6.00 -27.17
CA ARG A 29 -15.98 -6.60 -26.97
C ARG A 29 -14.85 -5.71 -27.46
N GLN A 30 -15.02 -5.12 -28.65
CA GLN A 30 -14.04 -4.22 -29.24
C GLN A 30 -14.00 -2.86 -28.52
N VAL A 31 -15.17 -2.33 -28.12
CA VAL A 31 -15.27 -1.04 -27.40
C VAL A 31 -14.54 -1.12 -26.06
N ILE A 32 -14.78 -2.18 -25.29
CA ILE A 32 -14.11 -2.43 -24.00
C ILE A 32 -12.60 -2.55 -24.21
N THR A 33 -12.18 -3.32 -25.20
CA THR A 33 -10.75 -3.52 -25.49
C THR A 33 -10.07 -2.20 -25.86
N ASN A 34 -10.72 -1.37 -26.68
CA ASN A 34 -10.22 -0.04 -27.06
C ASN A 34 -10.10 0.88 -25.83
N LEU A 35 -11.11 0.89 -24.95
CA LEU A 35 -11.10 1.69 -23.72
C LEU A 35 -9.88 1.38 -22.84
N PHE A 36 -9.66 0.11 -22.53
CA PHE A 36 -8.54 -0.28 -21.66
C PHE A 36 -7.18 -0.15 -22.35
N ASN A 37 -7.07 -0.39 -23.66
CA ASN A 37 -5.81 -0.14 -24.38
C ASN A 37 -5.45 1.35 -24.39
N LEU A 38 -6.43 2.21 -24.65
CA LEU A 38 -6.25 3.65 -24.60
C LEU A 38 -5.84 4.12 -23.19
N ALA A 39 -6.51 3.62 -22.16
CA ALA A 39 -6.16 3.89 -20.76
C ALA A 39 -4.72 3.44 -20.44
N ALA A 40 -4.30 2.28 -20.96
CA ALA A 40 -2.94 1.77 -20.78
C ALA A 40 -1.89 2.71 -21.38
N ASP A 41 -2.18 3.28 -22.55
CA ASP A 41 -1.25 4.17 -23.24
C ASP A 41 -1.13 5.52 -22.54
N TYR A 42 -2.24 6.12 -22.10
CA TYR A 42 -2.20 7.32 -21.23
C TYR A 42 -1.35 7.08 -19.97
N CYS A 43 -1.51 5.92 -19.33
CA CYS A 43 -0.75 5.57 -18.14
C CYS A 43 0.76 5.42 -18.40
N LYS A 44 1.16 4.85 -19.55
CA LYS A 44 2.58 4.76 -19.96
C LYS A 44 3.20 6.13 -20.21
N GLU A 45 2.45 7.03 -20.86
CA GLU A 45 2.93 8.38 -21.19
C GLU A 45 3.13 9.26 -19.95
N ALA A 46 2.33 9.05 -18.90
CA ALA A 46 2.37 9.83 -17.66
C ALA A 46 3.64 9.66 -16.81
N LYS A 47 4.54 8.71 -17.14
CA LYS A 47 5.80 8.42 -16.41
C LYS A 47 5.64 8.30 -14.89
N SER A 48 4.46 7.88 -14.43
CA SER A 48 4.07 7.89 -13.02
C SER A 48 4.05 6.46 -12.45
N TYR A 49 5.11 5.69 -12.73
CA TYR A 49 5.30 4.32 -12.22
C TYR A 49 4.09 3.40 -12.45
N ASN A 50 3.59 3.35 -13.69
CA ASN A 50 2.43 2.56 -14.10
C ASN A 50 1.10 2.94 -13.42
N LYS A 51 1.02 4.13 -12.80
CA LYS A 51 -0.22 4.66 -12.22
C LYS A 51 -0.46 6.08 -12.71
N LEU A 52 -1.68 6.39 -13.15
CA LEU A 52 -2.08 7.72 -13.58
C LEU A 52 -3.37 8.13 -12.88
N ARG A 53 -3.30 9.13 -12.00
CA ARG A 53 -4.50 9.69 -11.37
C ARG A 53 -5.26 10.61 -12.32
N ILE A 54 -6.57 10.43 -12.40
CA ILE A 54 -7.50 11.29 -13.15
C ILE A 54 -8.04 12.35 -12.18
N LYS A 55 -7.63 13.61 -12.37
CA LYS A 55 -8.13 14.75 -11.58
C LYS A 55 -9.31 15.47 -12.22
N ASN A 56 -9.45 15.33 -13.52
CA ASN A 56 -10.57 15.82 -14.30
C ASN A 56 -10.77 14.88 -15.50
N LEU A 57 -11.97 14.33 -15.67
CA LEU A 57 -12.28 13.44 -16.78
C LEU A 57 -12.31 14.19 -18.13
N ASP A 58 -12.56 15.50 -18.12
CA ASP A 58 -12.55 16.34 -19.33
C ASP A 58 -11.16 16.40 -20.00
N ALA A 59 -10.10 16.12 -19.24
CA ALA A 59 -8.75 16.01 -19.78
C ALA A 59 -8.54 14.74 -20.63
N PHE A 60 -9.49 13.80 -20.59
CA PHE A 60 -9.45 12.52 -21.30
C PHE A 60 -10.74 12.31 -22.11
N PRO A 61 -11.00 13.16 -23.13
CA PRO A 61 -12.28 13.16 -23.84
C PRO A 61 -12.59 11.83 -24.54
N ASP A 62 -11.57 11.14 -25.05
CA ASP A 62 -11.71 9.84 -25.70
C ASP A 62 -12.13 8.73 -24.71
N ILE A 63 -11.59 8.77 -23.48
CA ILE A 63 -12.00 7.86 -22.39
C ILE A 63 -13.45 8.17 -22.00
N GLY A 64 -13.78 9.45 -21.82
CA GLY A 64 -15.13 9.88 -21.47
C GLY A 64 -16.18 9.46 -22.51
N ALA A 65 -15.86 9.58 -23.81
CA ALA A 65 -16.73 9.13 -24.90
C ALA A 65 -16.96 7.61 -24.86
N LEU A 66 -15.89 6.82 -24.73
CA LEU A 66 -15.99 5.35 -24.67
C LEU A 66 -16.74 4.87 -23.42
N LEU A 67 -16.51 5.49 -22.26
CA LEU A 67 -17.28 5.18 -21.03
C LEU A 67 -18.76 5.49 -21.23
N LYS A 68 -19.08 6.56 -21.95
CA LYS A 68 -20.47 6.97 -22.21
C LYS A 68 -21.15 5.96 -23.11
N ASP A 69 -20.51 5.58 -24.21
CA ASP A 69 -21.05 4.57 -25.13
C ASP A 69 -21.25 3.23 -24.41
N LEU A 70 -20.29 2.83 -23.57
CA LEU A 70 -20.37 1.60 -22.80
C LEU A 70 -21.50 1.63 -21.76
N SER A 71 -21.69 2.76 -21.06
CA SER A 71 -22.80 2.92 -20.10
C SER A 71 -24.16 2.80 -20.78
N HIS A 72 -24.34 3.39 -21.97
CA HIS A 72 -25.60 3.23 -22.73
C HIS A 72 -25.81 1.78 -23.17
N ALA A 73 -24.75 1.12 -23.67
CA ALA A 73 -24.84 -0.28 -24.08
C ALA A 73 -25.17 -1.21 -22.90
N PHE A 74 -24.55 -1.03 -21.74
CA PHE A 74 -24.85 -1.83 -20.55
C PHE A 74 -26.28 -1.64 -20.06
N LYS A 75 -26.80 -0.42 -20.13
CA LYS A 75 -28.21 -0.12 -19.80
C LYS A 75 -29.17 -0.83 -20.75
N ASP A 76 -28.88 -0.83 -22.06
CA ASP A 76 -29.71 -1.52 -23.05
C ASP A 76 -29.65 -3.05 -22.89
N ILE A 77 -28.45 -3.61 -22.66
CA ILE A 77 -28.28 -5.04 -22.37
C ILE A 77 -29.02 -5.43 -21.09
N LEU A 78 -28.95 -4.62 -20.03
CA LEU A 78 -29.66 -4.88 -18.76
C LEU A 78 -31.18 -4.91 -18.97
N LYS A 79 -31.71 -4.00 -19.79
CA LYS A 79 -33.13 -3.97 -20.17
C LYS A 79 -33.55 -5.25 -20.89
N ASP A 80 -32.74 -5.70 -21.84
CA ASP A 80 -33.01 -6.90 -22.62
C ASP A 80 -32.85 -8.20 -21.80
N LEU A 81 -31.85 -8.27 -20.92
CA LEU A 81 -31.69 -9.37 -19.96
C LEU A 81 -32.88 -9.45 -19.00
N THR A 82 -33.40 -8.30 -18.57
CA THR A 82 -34.60 -8.23 -17.72
C THR A 82 -35.84 -8.73 -18.48
N ALA A 83 -35.96 -8.38 -19.76
CA ALA A 83 -37.02 -8.89 -20.61
C ALA A 83 -36.93 -10.43 -20.77
N LEU A 84 -35.73 -10.96 -20.98
CA LEU A 84 -35.48 -12.41 -21.06
C LEU A 84 -35.84 -13.12 -19.75
N ASP A 85 -35.44 -12.57 -18.60
CA ASP A 85 -35.76 -13.14 -17.28
C ASP A 85 -37.28 -13.16 -17.05
N ASN A 86 -37.98 -12.08 -17.37
CA ASN A 86 -39.45 -12.02 -17.27
C ASN A 86 -40.11 -13.11 -18.12
N VAL A 87 -39.65 -13.33 -19.36
CA VAL A 87 -40.18 -14.39 -20.23
C VAL A 87 -39.89 -15.76 -19.63
N LEU A 88 -38.66 -16.02 -19.17
CA LEU A 88 -38.28 -17.32 -18.60
C LEU A 88 -39.03 -17.65 -17.31
N ARG A 89 -39.37 -16.64 -16.48
CA ARG A 89 -40.18 -16.81 -15.27
C ARG A 89 -41.60 -17.30 -15.56
N THR A 90 -42.14 -17.04 -16.74
CA THR A 90 -43.49 -17.53 -17.11
C THR A 90 -43.52 -19.05 -17.35
N PHE A 91 -42.38 -19.71 -17.54
CA PHE A 91 -42.30 -21.14 -17.80
C PHE A 91 -42.21 -21.99 -16.53
N ASN A 92 -42.88 -23.14 -16.57
CA ASN A 92 -42.85 -24.14 -15.51
C ASN A 92 -41.59 -25.02 -15.65
N SER A 93 -40.88 -25.22 -14.55
CA SER A 93 -39.64 -26.01 -14.46
C SER A 93 -39.80 -27.48 -14.90
N ASN A 94 -41.02 -28.01 -14.88
CA ASN A 94 -41.33 -29.35 -15.37
C ASN A 94 -41.41 -29.44 -16.91
N GLN A 95 -41.42 -28.31 -17.63
CA GLN A 95 -41.59 -28.25 -19.09
C GLN A 95 -40.28 -28.10 -19.86
N VAL A 96 -39.23 -27.61 -19.21
CA VAL A 96 -37.93 -27.32 -19.81
C VAL A 96 -36.84 -27.86 -18.90
N LYS A 97 -36.01 -28.77 -19.42
CA LYS A 97 -34.89 -29.35 -18.67
C LYS A 97 -33.92 -28.23 -18.24
N ASP A 98 -33.43 -28.33 -17.00
CA ASP A 98 -32.43 -27.42 -16.42
C ASP A 98 -32.88 -25.94 -16.35
N LEU A 99 -34.20 -25.66 -16.45
CA LEU A 99 -34.74 -24.30 -16.44
C LEU A 99 -34.40 -23.52 -15.17
N ASP A 100 -34.48 -24.16 -14.01
CA ASP A 100 -34.17 -23.51 -12.74
C ASP A 100 -32.69 -23.09 -12.68
N ILE A 101 -31.79 -23.96 -13.15
CA ILE A 101 -30.35 -23.65 -13.27
C ILE A 101 -30.13 -22.46 -14.22
N MET A 102 -30.83 -22.43 -15.35
CA MET A 102 -30.74 -21.30 -16.29
C MET A 102 -31.26 -19.99 -15.67
N LYS A 103 -32.36 -20.03 -14.93
CA LYS A 103 -32.92 -18.86 -14.21
C LYS A 103 -31.93 -18.35 -13.16
N ASP A 104 -31.32 -19.24 -12.38
CA ASP A 104 -30.34 -18.87 -11.37
C ASP A 104 -29.09 -18.21 -11.98
N ASN A 105 -28.57 -18.78 -13.07
CA ASN A 105 -27.45 -18.19 -13.81
C ASN A 105 -27.81 -16.81 -14.38
N LEU A 106 -29.00 -16.66 -14.97
CA LEU A 106 -29.46 -15.39 -15.52
C LEU A 106 -29.62 -14.33 -14.42
N ASN A 107 -30.16 -14.68 -13.26
CA ASN A 107 -30.22 -13.78 -12.10
C ASN A 107 -28.83 -13.34 -11.66
N GLY A 108 -27.85 -14.26 -11.64
CA GLY A 108 -26.45 -13.94 -11.37
C GLY A 108 -25.87 -12.93 -12.37
N TYR A 109 -26.17 -13.09 -13.67
CA TYR A 109 -25.76 -12.13 -14.69
C TYR A 109 -26.45 -10.78 -14.55
N LEU A 110 -27.76 -10.75 -14.28
CA LEU A 110 -28.52 -9.51 -14.05
C LEU A 110 -27.92 -8.67 -12.93
N LEU A 111 -27.62 -9.29 -11.79
CA LEU A 111 -27.00 -8.60 -10.66
C LEU A 111 -25.63 -8.02 -11.05
N ARG A 112 -24.79 -8.81 -11.73
CA ARG A 112 -23.46 -8.36 -12.19
C ARG A 112 -23.53 -7.22 -13.20
N TYR A 113 -24.48 -7.28 -14.15
CA TYR A 113 -24.66 -6.21 -15.14
C TYR A 113 -25.17 -4.92 -14.48
N ALA A 114 -26.09 -5.02 -13.51
CA ALA A 114 -26.56 -3.87 -12.74
C ALA A 114 -25.44 -3.23 -11.89
N GLU A 115 -24.63 -4.04 -11.21
CA GLU A 115 -23.44 -3.58 -10.48
C GLU A 115 -22.43 -2.89 -11.42
N THR A 116 -22.19 -3.46 -12.59
CA THR A 116 -21.26 -2.90 -13.58
C THR A 116 -21.80 -1.61 -14.20
N GLU A 117 -23.09 -1.54 -14.53
CA GLU A 117 -23.73 -0.31 -15.01
C GLU A 117 -23.60 0.81 -13.98
N SER A 118 -23.86 0.53 -12.70
CA SER A 118 -23.67 1.50 -11.61
C SER A 118 -22.22 1.98 -11.54
N LEU A 119 -21.24 1.08 -11.63
CA LEU A 119 -19.82 1.44 -11.65
C LEU A 119 -19.48 2.34 -12.84
N LEU A 120 -20.00 2.04 -14.03
CA LEU A 120 -19.76 2.86 -15.23
C LEU A 120 -20.36 4.26 -15.08
N LEU A 121 -21.54 4.39 -14.46
CA LEU A 121 -22.16 5.68 -14.16
C LEU A 121 -21.33 6.49 -13.16
N ASP A 122 -20.78 5.84 -12.12
CA ASP A 122 -19.86 6.47 -11.17
C ASP A 122 -18.57 6.93 -11.86
N LEU A 123 -18.02 6.13 -12.77
CA LEU A 123 -16.82 6.49 -13.55
C LEU A 123 -17.08 7.64 -14.54
N LEU A 124 -18.30 7.77 -15.05
CA LEU A 124 -18.70 8.87 -15.92
C LEU A 124 -18.88 10.19 -15.18
N ASN A 125 -19.34 10.13 -13.92
CA ASN A 125 -19.58 11.31 -13.08
C ASN A 125 -18.88 11.14 -11.73
N PRO A 126 -17.53 11.04 -11.71
CA PRO A 126 -16.82 10.68 -10.50
C PRO A 126 -16.83 11.84 -9.49
N ASP A 127 -17.13 11.53 -8.23
CA ASP A 127 -16.88 12.44 -7.10
C ASP A 127 -15.38 12.47 -6.80
N LEU A 128 -14.63 13.27 -7.56
CA LEU A 128 -13.17 13.41 -7.42
C LEU A 128 -12.77 14.22 -6.17
N ASP A 129 -13.75 14.80 -5.47
CA ASP A 129 -13.51 15.52 -4.22
C ASP A 129 -13.35 14.56 -3.04
N ASN A 130 -14.11 13.45 -3.02
CA ASN A 130 -14.09 12.45 -1.96
C ASN A 130 -13.49 11.10 -2.37
N TYR A 131 -13.33 10.83 -3.68
CA TYR A 131 -12.77 9.61 -4.22
C TYR A 131 -11.58 9.90 -5.14
N ALA A 132 -10.61 9.00 -5.14
CA ALA A 132 -9.54 8.99 -6.11
C ALA A 132 -9.92 8.07 -7.27
N LEU A 133 -9.83 8.59 -8.49
CA LEU A 133 -9.89 7.81 -9.73
C LEU A 133 -8.49 7.73 -10.33
N TRP A 134 -8.02 6.53 -10.66
CA TRP A 134 -6.75 6.35 -11.37
C TRP A 134 -6.78 5.14 -12.31
N ILE A 135 -5.84 5.14 -13.24
CA ILE A 135 -5.54 4.02 -14.12
C ILE A 135 -4.24 3.38 -13.62
N GLU A 136 -4.22 2.05 -13.52
CA GLU A 136 -3.01 1.29 -13.17
C GLU A 136 -2.72 0.23 -14.23
N ASN A 137 -1.46 0.15 -14.66
CA ASN A 137 -0.99 -0.89 -15.58
C ASN A 137 -0.34 -2.03 -14.80
N ASP A 138 -0.83 -3.25 -14.99
CA ASP A 138 -0.17 -4.45 -14.47
C ASP A 138 1.09 -4.76 -15.31
N SER A 139 2.19 -5.01 -14.61
CA SER A 139 3.44 -5.48 -15.17
C SER A 139 3.40 -6.92 -15.69
N ASN A 140 2.43 -7.74 -15.27
CA ASN A 140 2.31 -9.17 -15.58
C ASN A 140 1.13 -9.49 -16.51
N SER A 141 0.95 -8.74 -17.59
CA SER A 141 -0.15 -9.01 -18.52
C SER A 141 0.07 -10.28 -19.37
N GLU A 142 -0.92 -11.16 -19.39
CA GLU A 142 -1.02 -12.23 -20.39
C GLU A 142 -1.24 -11.64 -21.80
N ARG A 143 -0.72 -12.30 -22.84
CA ARG A 143 -1.01 -11.91 -24.23
C ARG A 143 -2.52 -12.03 -24.46
N ASN A 144 -3.19 -10.92 -24.78
CA ASN A 144 -4.62 -10.74 -25.13
C ASN A 144 -5.55 -10.21 -24.03
N ILE A 145 -5.06 -9.82 -22.85
CA ILE A 145 -5.86 -9.09 -21.86
C ILE A 145 -5.32 -7.66 -21.75
N PRO A 146 -6.17 -6.61 -21.83
CA PRO A 146 -5.73 -5.24 -21.65
C PRO A 146 -4.98 -5.08 -20.33
N THR A 147 -3.84 -4.38 -20.36
CA THR A 147 -2.93 -4.31 -19.20
C THR A 147 -3.39 -3.32 -18.13
N SER A 148 -4.41 -2.51 -18.41
CA SER A 148 -4.84 -1.43 -17.53
C SER A 148 -6.08 -1.79 -16.72
N THR A 149 -6.20 -1.18 -15.55
CA THR A 149 -7.39 -1.22 -14.69
C THR A 149 -7.77 0.20 -14.30
N PHE A 150 -9.06 0.51 -14.31
CA PHE A 150 -9.59 1.70 -13.64
C PHE A 150 -9.85 1.39 -12.18
N CYS A 151 -9.32 2.22 -11.30
CA CYS A 151 -9.47 2.09 -9.86
C CYS A 151 -10.18 3.33 -9.33
N TYR A 152 -11.25 3.11 -8.58
CA TYR A 152 -12.05 4.17 -7.96
C TYR A 152 -12.22 3.85 -6.48
N ALA A 153 -11.63 4.66 -5.60
CA ALA A 153 -11.60 4.37 -4.17
C ALA A 153 -11.76 5.64 -3.33
N PRO A 154 -12.41 5.55 -2.16
CA PRO A 154 -12.59 6.70 -1.28
C PRO A 154 -11.24 7.20 -0.75
N VAL A 155 -11.06 8.52 -0.76
CA VAL A 155 -9.87 9.21 -0.23
C VAL A 155 -9.82 9.08 1.30
N GLU A 156 -10.99 9.14 1.95
CA GLU A 156 -11.14 8.95 3.39
C GLU A 156 -12.29 8.00 3.68
N VAL A 157 -12.13 7.19 4.72
CA VAL A 157 -13.13 6.20 5.16
C VAL A 157 -13.81 6.60 6.48
N SER A 158 -13.55 7.79 6.99
CA SER A 158 -14.02 8.26 8.29
C SER A 158 -15.55 8.24 8.41
N ALA A 159 -16.26 8.77 7.40
CA ALA A 159 -17.72 8.76 7.34
C ALA A 159 -18.28 7.33 7.17
N HIS A 160 -17.64 6.50 6.33
CA HIS A 160 -18.04 5.11 6.13
C HIS A 160 -17.92 4.30 7.42
N LEU A 161 -16.79 4.42 8.14
CA LEU A 161 -16.58 3.77 9.42
C LEU A 161 -17.59 4.25 10.47
N ASN A 162 -17.90 5.54 10.51
CA ASN A 162 -18.93 6.05 11.41
C ASN A 162 -20.30 5.42 11.14
N ASN A 163 -20.72 5.36 9.88
CA ASN A 163 -22.05 4.86 9.49
C ASN A 163 -22.19 3.34 9.58
N LEU A 164 -21.15 2.60 9.18
CA LEU A 164 -21.18 1.15 9.05
C LEU A 164 -20.70 0.43 10.31
N LEU A 165 -19.81 1.05 11.09
CA LEU A 165 -19.18 0.42 12.26
C LEU A 165 -19.60 1.10 13.57
N TYR A 166 -19.25 2.38 13.77
CA TYR A 166 -19.43 3.05 15.07
C TYR A 166 -20.90 3.23 15.46
N ASN A 167 -21.78 3.49 14.49
CA ASN A 167 -23.22 3.62 14.73
C ASN A 167 -23.95 2.27 14.85
N LYS A 168 -23.31 1.16 14.51
CA LYS A 168 -23.92 -0.18 14.47
C LYS A 168 -23.51 -1.07 15.64
N ILE A 169 -22.29 -0.88 16.15
CA ILE A 169 -21.73 -1.71 17.20
C ILE A 169 -21.73 -0.95 18.53
N PRO A 170 -22.38 -1.48 19.60
CA PRO A 170 -22.50 -0.77 20.88
C PRO A 170 -21.19 -0.45 21.60
N CYS A 171 -20.16 -1.30 21.45
CA CYS A 171 -18.88 -1.13 22.11
C CYS A 171 -17.75 -1.63 21.21
N ILE A 172 -16.74 -0.80 20.98
CA ILE A 172 -15.58 -1.10 20.16
C ILE A 172 -14.32 -0.76 20.96
N VAL A 173 -13.38 -1.71 21.02
CA VAL A 173 -12.08 -1.51 21.65
C VAL A 173 -11.02 -1.44 20.55
N CYS A 174 -10.42 -0.26 20.37
CA CYS A 174 -9.27 -0.07 19.50
C CYS A 174 -7.99 -0.12 20.34
N THR A 175 -7.12 -1.11 20.11
CA THR A 175 -5.84 -1.23 20.80
C THR A 175 -4.71 -1.47 19.80
N SER A 176 -3.59 -0.76 19.99
CA SER A 176 -2.34 -0.99 19.26
C SER A 176 -1.20 -0.23 19.92
N ALA A 177 0.03 -0.75 19.77
CA ALA A 177 1.24 -0.15 20.32
C ALA A 177 1.59 1.22 19.70
N THR A 178 0.91 1.64 18.63
CA THR A 178 1.28 2.83 17.84
C THR A 178 0.13 3.79 17.56
N LEU A 179 -1.03 3.64 18.23
CA LEU A 179 -2.18 4.53 18.05
C LEU A 179 -1.91 5.97 18.47
N SER A 180 -1.14 6.17 19.55
CA SER A 180 -0.78 7.50 20.02
C SER A 180 0.57 7.95 19.45
N ILE A 181 0.60 9.18 18.95
CA ILE A 181 1.81 9.85 18.49
C ILE A 181 2.08 10.99 19.47
N ARG A 182 3.22 10.95 20.15
CA ARG A 182 3.62 11.96 21.17
C ARG A 182 2.54 12.21 22.23
N GLY A 183 1.94 11.14 22.75
CA GLY A 183 0.91 11.22 23.79
C GLY A 183 -0.47 11.67 23.30
N SER A 184 -0.70 11.79 21.99
CA SER A 184 -1.99 12.21 21.42
C SER A 184 -2.56 11.17 20.47
N PHE A 185 -3.86 10.88 20.61
CA PHE A 185 -4.63 10.06 19.67
C PHE A 185 -5.23 10.87 18.51
N LYS A 186 -5.00 12.20 18.44
CA LYS A 186 -5.65 13.08 17.46
C LYS A 186 -5.50 12.58 16.02
N PHE A 187 -4.32 12.10 15.65
CA PHE A 187 -4.07 11.56 14.32
C PHE A 187 -4.95 10.33 14.02
N PHE A 188 -4.96 9.35 14.93
CA PHE A 188 -5.78 8.15 14.80
C PHE A 188 -7.28 8.46 14.80
N LEU A 189 -7.75 9.34 15.69
CA LEU A 189 -9.17 9.72 15.79
C LEU A 189 -9.67 10.40 14.50
N ASN A 190 -8.83 11.24 13.89
CA ASN A 190 -9.17 11.87 12.61
C ASN A 190 -9.22 10.84 11.48
N GLN A 191 -8.18 10.02 11.35
CA GLN A 191 -8.07 9.05 10.24
C GLN A 191 -9.12 7.93 10.32
N SER A 192 -9.44 7.46 11.52
CA SER A 192 -10.45 6.40 11.74
C SER A 192 -11.88 6.92 11.69
N GLY A 193 -12.10 8.24 11.77
CA GLY A 193 -13.44 8.82 11.88
C GLY A 193 -14.04 8.80 13.28
N LEU A 194 -13.32 8.32 14.30
CA LEU A 194 -13.74 8.46 15.71
C LEU A 194 -13.87 9.92 16.16
N SER A 195 -13.21 10.85 15.45
CA SER A 195 -13.41 12.30 15.62
C SER A 195 -14.84 12.77 15.30
N LEU A 196 -15.61 11.99 14.55
CA LEU A 196 -17.03 12.25 14.24
C LEU A 196 -17.97 11.74 15.35
N VAL A 197 -17.47 10.90 16.25
CA VAL A 197 -18.21 10.37 17.39
C VAL A 197 -18.18 11.39 18.53
N SER A 198 -19.28 11.51 19.27
CA SER A 198 -19.34 12.38 20.46
C SER A 198 -18.20 12.06 21.43
N ALA A 199 -17.44 13.09 21.83
CA ALA A 199 -16.29 12.94 22.73
C ALA A 199 -16.64 12.26 24.07
N LYS A 200 -17.90 12.37 24.53
CA LYS A 200 -18.39 11.69 25.75
C LYS A 200 -18.40 10.17 25.63
N ASN A 201 -18.43 9.65 24.39
CA ASN A 201 -18.48 8.23 24.08
C ASN A 201 -17.11 7.65 23.70
N VAL A 202 -16.04 8.45 23.78
CA VAL A 202 -14.69 8.03 23.41
C VAL A 202 -13.78 8.08 24.63
N ALA A 203 -13.49 6.92 25.21
CA ALA A 203 -12.48 6.77 26.26
C ALA A 203 -11.09 6.56 25.64
N GLN A 204 -10.07 7.22 26.18
CA GLN A 204 -8.69 7.14 25.71
C GLN A 204 -7.79 6.76 26.88
N SER A 205 -6.87 5.81 26.66
CA SER A 205 -5.87 5.41 27.65
C SER A 205 -4.56 5.08 26.95
N ILE A 206 -3.46 5.57 27.50
CA ILE A 206 -2.10 5.24 27.05
C ILE A 206 -1.47 4.42 28.16
N VAL A 207 -1.02 3.22 27.80
CA VAL A 207 -0.28 2.33 28.69
C VAL A 207 1.20 2.46 28.38
N GLU A 208 2.02 2.66 29.42
CA GLU A 208 3.47 2.76 29.29
C GLU A 208 4.10 1.43 28.86
N SER A 209 5.23 1.53 28.16
CA SER A 209 5.97 0.35 27.72
C SER A 209 6.67 -0.32 28.91
N PRO A 210 6.68 -1.67 28.99
CA PRO A 210 7.37 -2.39 30.06
C PRO A 210 8.89 -2.53 29.84
N PHE A 211 9.45 -1.92 28.78
CA PHE A 211 10.84 -2.07 28.35
C PHE A 211 11.74 -0.91 28.81
N ASP A 212 13.01 -1.22 29.11
CA ASP A 212 14.03 -0.25 29.52
C ASP A 212 14.79 0.24 28.27
N TYR A 213 14.15 1.13 27.52
CA TYR A 213 14.69 1.63 26.25
C TYR A 213 16.02 2.36 26.38
N ASP A 214 16.35 2.90 27.56
CA ASP A 214 17.64 3.56 27.79
C ASP A 214 18.82 2.59 27.72
N LYS A 215 18.59 1.32 28.07
CA LYS A 215 19.59 0.24 27.99
C LYS A 215 19.41 -0.65 26.75
N GLN A 216 18.18 -0.76 26.27
CA GLN A 216 17.82 -1.68 25.20
C GLN A 216 17.94 -1.07 23.80
N SER A 217 17.84 0.25 23.65
CA SER A 217 17.83 0.87 22.32
C SER A 217 18.69 2.11 22.21
N LEU A 218 19.21 2.33 21.00
CA LEU A 218 19.95 3.53 20.65
C LEU A 218 19.51 4.04 19.27
N LEU A 219 19.14 5.31 19.20
CA LEU A 219 18.88 6.00 17.93
C LEU A 219 20.14 6.75 17.50
N LEU A 220 20.68 6.40 16.34
CA LEU A 220 21.79 7.07 15.70
C LEU A 220 21.33 7.84 14.46
N ILE A 221 21.81 9.06 14.29
CA ILE A 221 21.52 9.89 13.12
C ILE A 221 22.85 10.32 12.50
N SER A 222 23.10 9.96 11.25
CA SER A 222 24.32 10.39 10.55
C SER A 222 24.17 11.80 9.98
N SER A 223 24.18 12.81 10.85
CA SER A 223 24.09 14.24 10.49
C SER A 223 25.16 14.70 9.51
N PHE A 224 26.32 14.05 9.53
CA PHE A 224 27.46 14.35 8.68
C PHE A 224 27.28 13.98 7.20
N LEU A 225 26.36 13.04 6.90
CA LEU A 225 26.09 12.69 5.51
C LEU A 225 25.48 13.89 4.74
N PRO A 226 25.79 14.03 3.44
CA PRO A 226 25.09 14.94 2.55
C PRO A 226 23.57 14.69 2.55
N GLU A 227 22.78 15.65 2.06
CA GLU A 227 21.36 15.35 1.80
C GLU A 227 21.25 14.39 0.61
N HIS A 228 20.22 13.53 0.59
CA HIS A 228 20.07 12.47 -0.43
C HIS A 228 20.12 12.91 -1.91
N LYS A 229 19.86 14.19 -2.21
CA LYS A 229 19.93 14.76 -3.57
C LYS A 229 21.36 15.11 -4.00
N ASP A 230 22.28 15.13 -3.05
CA ASP A 230 23.69 15.42 -3.31
C ASP A 230 24.36 14.23 -4.01
N LYS A 231 25.18 14.52 -5.03
CA LYS A 231 25.92 13.51 -5.81
C LYS A 231 26.89 12.68 -4.96
N PHE A 232 27.37 13.19 -3.84
CA PHE A 232 28.29 12.50 -2.94
C PHE A 232 27.61 11.63 -1.89
N PHE A 233 26.27 11.73 -1.75
CA PHE A 233 25.53 10.98 -0.74
C PHE A 233 25.71 9.46 -0.94
N GLN A 234 25.50 8.97 -2.16
CA GLN A 234 25.53 7.54 -2.43
C GLN A 234 26.89 6.92 -2.09
N SER A 235 27.98 7.52 -2.55
CA SER A 235 29.34 7.01 -2.30
C SER A 235 29.71 7.01 -0.82
N GLN A 236 29.34 8.08 -0.08
CA GLN A 236 29.63 8.14 1.36
C GLN A 236 28.75 7.19 2.16
N ALA A 237 27.47 7.06 1.81
CA ALA A 237 26.56 6.13 2.47
C ALA A 237 26.98 4.67 2.24
N LEU A 238 27.48 4.32 1.04
CA LEU A 238 28.04 3.00 0.75
C LEU A 238 29.25 2.69 1.63
N GLY A 239 30.19 3.63 1.73
CA GLY A 239 31.36 3.48 2.62
C GLY A 239 30.97 3.23 4.08
N CYS A 240 30.02 4.02 4.60
CA CYS A 240 29.52 3.82 5.96
C CYS A 240 28.83 2.46 6.13
N LEU A 241 28.00 2.03 5.18
CA LEU A 241 27.34 0.72 5.23
C LEU A 241 28.35 -0.43 5.23
N GLU A 242 29.36 -0.36 4.37
CA GLU A 242 30.44 -1.34 4.32
C GLU A 242 31.19 -1.42 5.65
N GLN A 243 31.58 -0.29 6.21
CA GLN A 243 32.26 -0.26 7.52
C GLN A 243 31.38 -0.80 8.65
N ILE A 244 30.10 -0.42 8.70
CA ILE A 244 29.16 -0.94 9.71
C ILE A 244 29.05 -2.46 9.61
N LEU A 245 28.86 -2.97 8.39
CA LEU A 245 28.58 -4.39 8.17
C LEU A 245 29.84 -5.28 8.24
N THR A 246 31.02 -4.70 8.07
CA THR A 246 32.30 -5.39 8.32
C THR A 246 32.68 -5.38 9.80
N THR A 247 32.30 -4.33 10.55
CA THR A 247 32.63 -4.19 11.98
C THR A 247 31.64 -4.90 12.91
N THR A 248 30.41 -5.12 12.45
CA THR A 248 29.36 -5.77 13.25
C THR A 248 28.99 -7.14 12.70
N ASN A 249 28.66 -8.08 13.59
CA ASN A 249 28.20 -9.42 13.24
C ASN A 249 26.83 -9.73 13.86
N VAL A 250 25.86 -8.84 13.64
CA VAL A 250 24.51 -8.90 14.20
C VAL A 250 23.45 -8.93 13.10
N GLY A 251 22.23 -9.37 13.39
CA GLY A 251 21.13 -9.34 12.43
C GLY A 251 20.81 -7.90 12.01
N THR A 252 20.99 -7.59 10.73
CA THR A 252 20.83 -6.24 10.18
C THR A 252 19.75 -6.20 9.12
N MET A 253 18.83 -5.25 9.23
CA MET A 253 17.87 -4.93 8.18
C MET A 253 18.08 -3.50 7.71
N ALA A 254 18.36 -3.30 6.42
CA ALA A 254 18.47 -1.99 5.80
C ALA A 254 17.27 -1.72 4.89
N LEU A 255 16.57 -0.63 5.16
CA LEU A 255 15.34 -0.25 4.47
C LEU A 255 15.57 0.93 3.54
N PHE A 256 15.16 0.75 2.29
CA PHE A 256 15.34 1.67 1.19
C PHE A 256 13.99 2.21 0.70
N THR A 257 13.99 3.41 0.14
CA THR A 257 12.81 4.00 -0.53
C THR A 257 12.82 3.78 -2.04
N SER A 258 13.87 3.17 -2.61
CA SER A 258 13.96 2.86 -4.04
C SER A 258 14.76 1.58 -4.28
N TYR A 259 14.39 0.83 -5.33
CA TYR A 259 15.16 -0.34 -5.78
C TYR A 259 16.54 0.06 -6.30
N LYS A 260 16.67 1.23 -6.94
CA LYS A 260 17.96 1.74 -7.41
C LYS A 260 19.01 1.83 -6.29
N ASP A 261 18.64 2.40 -5.15
CA ASP A 261 19.57 2.50 -4.01
C ASP A 261 19.87 1.12 -3.40
N LEU A 262 18.85 0.26 -3.33
CA LEU A 262 18.98 -1.11 -2.83
C LEU A 262 19.94 -1.93 -3.69
N ASP A 263 19.76 -1.90 -5.02
CA ASP A 263 20.60 -2.61 -5.99
C ASP A 263 22.06 -2.13 -5.90
N ALA A 264 22.28 -0.82 -5.81
CA ALA A 264 23.63 -0.27 -5.68
C ALA A 264 24.35 -0.76 -4.41
N VAL A 265 23.62 -0.90 -3.29
CA VAL A 265 24.17 -1.45 -2.04
C VAL A 265 24.40 -2.96 -2.15
N TYR A 266 23.47 -3.68 -2.79
CA TYR A 266 23.60 -5.12 -3.01
C TYR A 266 24.84 -5.45 -3.83
N ASP A 267 25.03 -4.75 -4.95
CA ASP A 267 26.14 -4.98 -5.87
C ASP A 267 27.49 -4.60 -5.22
N HIS A 268 27.52 -3.56 -4.38
CA HIS A 268 28.75 -3.12 -3.69
C HIS A 268 29.18 -4.05 -2.55
N LEU A 269 28.23 -4.66 -1.83
CA LEU A 269 28.51 -5.41 -0.59
C LEU A 269 28.51 -6.93 -0.74
N GLY A 270 28.04 -7.45 -1.88
CA GLY A 270 27.84 -8.89 -2.09
C GLY A 270 29.10 -9.72 -1.78
N ASP A 271 30.22 -9.38 -2.41
CA ASP A 271 31.49 -10.10 -2.24
C ASP A 271 32.03 -9.96 -0.82
N THR A 272 31.98 -8.75 -0.25
CA THR A 272 32.43 -8.48 1.12
C THR A 272 31.68 -9.32 2.15
N LEU A 273 30.35 -9.38 2.07
CA LEU A 273 29.52 -10.16 3.00
C LEU A 273 29.67 -11.67 2.78
N TYR A 274 29.88 -12.10 1.54
CA TYR A 274 30.20 -13.49 1.23
C TYR A 274 31.51 -13.92 1.92
N HIS A 275 32.57 -13.13 1.81
CA HIS A 275 33.85 -13.42 2.48
C HIS A 275 33.76 -13.42 4.01
N LEU A 276 32.84 -12.63 4.58
CA LEU A 276 32.57 -12.61 6.02
C LEU A 276 31.64 -13.74 6.49
N ASN A 277 31.19 -14.64 5.61
CA ASN A 277 30.21 -15.68 5.90
C ASN A 277 28.91 -15.14 6.53
N ARG A 278 28.47 -13.96 6.09
CA ARG A 278 27.21 -13.36 6.53
C ARG A 278 26.14 -13.60 5.48
N PRO A 279 25.04 -14.31 5.80
CA PRO A 279 23.95 -14.48 4.85
C PRO A 279 23.41 -13.12 4.40
N PHE A 280 23.34 -12.92 3.08
CA PHE A 280 22.98 -11.63 2.49
C PHE A 280 21.77 -11.80 1.58
N PHE A 281 20.71 -11.09 1.90
CA PHE A 281 19.44 -11.17 1.21
C PHE A 281 19.01 -9.80 0.71
N ALA A 282 18.42 -9.75 -0.48
CA ALA A 282 17.86 -8.53 -1.04
C ALA A 282 16.51 -8.79 -1.69
N GLN A 283 15.55 -7.91 -1.42
CA GLN A 283 14.25 -7.97 -2.07
C GLN A 283 14.39 -7.85 -3.59
N GLY A 284 13.71 -8.75 -4.32
CA GLY A 284 13.75 -8.77 -5.78
C GLY A 284 14.96 -9.52 -6.36
N LYS A 285 15.83 -10.08 -5.53
CA LYS A 285 16.96 -10.94 -5.95
C LYS A 285 16.72 -12.37 -5.50
N GLY A 286 16.37 -13.24 -6.45
CA GLY A 286 16.27 -14.70 -6.24
C GLY A 286 14.95 -15.18 -5.64
N SER A 287 14.80 -15.05 -4.31
CA SER A 287 13.74 -15.73 -3.56
C SER A 287 12.50 -14.87 -3.33
N SER A 288 11.37 -15.53 -3.05
CA SER A 288 10.15 -14.84 -2.63
C SER A 288 10.39 -14.08 -1.32
N ARG A 289 9.61 -13.00 -1.10
CA ARG A 289 9.66 -12.21 0.13
C ARG A 289 9.54 -13.07 1.40
N ASN A 290 8.61 -14.03 1.40
CA ASN A 290 8.37 -14.89 2.57
C ASN A 290 9.57 -15.81 2.84
N SER A 291 10.13 -16.40 1.79
CA SER A 291 11.32 -17.26 1.88
C SER A 291 12.53 -16.49 2.44
N ILE A 292 12.77 -15.27 1.94
CA ILE A 292 13.84 -14.39 2.43
C ILE A 292 13.68 -14.11 3.93
N LEU A 293 12.45 -13.82 4.36
CA LEU A 293 12.17 -13.54 5.77
C LEU A 293 12.40 -14.75 6.67
N ASP A 294 11.99 -15.94 6.23
CA ASP A 294 12.18 -17.17 7.00
C ASP A 294 13.65 -17.53 7.13
N GLU A 295 14.45 -17.34 6.08
CA GLU A 295 15.91 -17.54 6.12
C GLU A 295 16.60 -16.48 6.99
N PHE A 296 16.20 -15.21 6.87
CA PHE A 296 16.69 -14.14 7.72
C PHE A 296 16.45 -14.43 9.21
N LYS A 297 15.25 -14.90 9.59
CA LYS A 297 14.93 -15.25 10.98
C LYS A 297 15.79 -16.38 11.54
N LYS A 298 16.17 -17.36 10.70
CA LYS A 298 17.00 -18.51 11.09
C LYS A 298 18.46 -18.12 11.35
N SER A 299 18.92 -16.99 10.81
CA SER A 299 20.29 -16.50 10.98
C SER A 299 20.35 -15.33 11.97
N LYS A 300 21.29 -15.38 12.91
CA LYS A 300 21.50 -14.31 13.90
C LYS A 300 22.37 -13.16 13.39
N ASN A 301 23.04 -13.32 12.26
CA ASN A 301 23.99 -12.34 11.72
C ASN A 301 23.71 -11.96 10.25
N ALA A 302 22.57 -12.36 9.71
CA ALA A 302 22.19 -12.05 8.34
C ALA A 302 22.01 -10.55 8.10
N VAL A 303 22.19 -10.15 6.84
CA VAL A 303 21.91 -8.80 6.35
C VAL A 303 20.77 -8.90 5.34
N LEU A 304 19.73 -8.11 5.53
CA LEU A 304 18.56 -8.05 4.66
C LEU A 304 18.35 -6.64 4.14
N LEU A 305 18.39 -6.48 2.82
CA LEU A 305 18.02 -5.24 2.14
C LEU A 305 16.56 -5.34 1.67
N GLY A 306 15.72 -4.38 2.10
CA GLY A 306 14.30 -4.36 1.76
C GLY A 306 13.80 -2.96 1.37
N THR A 307 12.72 -2.91 0.60
CA THR A 307 12.03 -1.65 0.28
C THR A 307 10.90 -1.35 1.28
N SER A 308 10.08 -0.33 1.01
CA SER A 308 8.89 0.06 1.80
C SER A 308 8.02 -1.13 2.24
N SER A 309 7.87 -2.14 1.39
CA SER A 309 7.09 -3.33 1.72
C SER A 309 7.60 -4.07 2.97
N PHE A 310 8.91 -4.10 3.26
CA PHE A 310 9.48 -4.78 4.45
C PHE A 310 9.15 -4.08 5.78
N TRP A 311 8.57 -2.88 5.75
CA TRP A 311 8.05 -2.21 6.95
C TRP A 311 6.79 -2.88 7.51
N GLU A 312 5.98 -3.50 6.64
CA GLU A 312 4.66 -4.02 6.96
C GLU A 312 4.69 -5.56 7.04
N GLY A 313 4.14 -6.14 8.11
CA GLY A 313 4.00 -7.59 8.27
C GLY A 313 5.25 -8.42 8.66
N VAL A 314 6.42 -7.83 8.93
CA VAL A 314 7.66 -8.58 9.24
C VAL A 314 7.86 -8.85 10.74
N ASP A 315 7.50 -10.03 11.23
CA ASP A 315 7.74 -10.43 12.63
C ASP A 315 9.10 -11.15 12.79
N VAL A 316 10.18 -10.40 13.09
CA VAL A 316 11.51 -10.94 13.44
C VAL A 316 11.78 -10.72 14.94
N GLN A 317 11.79 -11.78 15.74
CA GLN A 317 11.98 -11.69 17.20
C GLN A 317 13.43 -11.97 17.59
N GLY A 318 13.89 -11.32 18.66
CA GLY A 318 15.19 -11.57 19.29
C GLY A 318 16.40 -11.14 18.44
N ASP A 319 17.53 -11.80 18.67
CA ASP A 319 18.84 -11.45 18.10
C ASP A 319 18.87 -11.36 16.56
N SER A 320 17.91 -12.00 15.88
CA SER A 320 17.80 -12.02 14.41
C SER A 320 17.60 -10.62 13.81
N LEU A 321 17.14 -9.63 14.58
CA LEU A 321 17.17 -8.22 14.19
C LEU A 321 17.66 -7.35 15.36
N SER A 322 18.91 -6.91 15.27
CA SER A 322 19.55 -6.04 16.26
C SER A 322 19.94 -4.67 15.69
N LEU A 323 20.09 -4.54 14.37
CA LEU A 323 20.41 -3.27 13.72
C LEU A 323 19.40 -2.97 12.61
N LEU A 324 18.64 -1.89 12.78
CA LEU A 324 17.72 -1.38 11.76
C LEU A 324 18.32 -0.12 11.14
N ILE A 325 18.64 -0.17 9.84
CA ILE A 325 19.17 0.95 9.08
C ILE A 325 18.08 1.52 8.19
N LEU A 326 17.83 2.82 8.32
CA LEU A 326 16.93 3.56 7.46
C LEU A 326 17.77 4.42 6.53
N TYR A 327 17.88 3.98 5.28
CA TYR A 327 18.67 4.69 4.28
C TYR A 327 18.11 6.11 4.05
N LYS A 328 16.78 6.26 4.09
CA LYS A 328 16.04 7.52 3.97
C LYS A 328 14.80 7.48 4.86
N ILE A 329 14.31 8.66 5.27
CA ILE A 329 13.02 8.76 5.99
C ILE A 329 11.89 8.19 5.10
N PRO A 330 11.01 7.31 5.63
CA PRO A 330 10.01 6.57 4.87
C PRO A 330 8.75 7.40 4.55
N PHE A 331 8.92 8.58 3.96
CA PHE A 331 7.79 9.37 3.44
C PHE A 331 7.01 8.59 2.38
N GLN A 332 5.69 8.81 2.33
CA GLN A 332 4.88 8.29 1.24
C GLN A 332 5.29 8.95 -0.08
N VAL A 333 5.13 8.21 -1.17
CA VAL A 333 5.40 8.72 -2.51
C VAL A 333 4.25 9.66 -2.88
N PRO A 334 4.49 10.98 -3.12
CA PRO A 334 3.40 11.93 -3.36
C PRO A 334 2.62 11.66 -4.64
N SER A 335 3.22 10.99 -5.62
CA SER A 335 2.59 10.61 -6.88
C SER A 335 1.74 9.33 -6.79
N GLU A 336 1.67 8.67 -5.64
CA GLU A 336 0.73 7.56 -5.47
C GLU A 336 -0.70 8.12 -5.46
N PRO A 337 -1.64 7.57 -6.27
CA PRO A 337 -2.93 8.20 -6.52
C PRO A 337 -3.74 8.58 -5.27
N ILE A 338 -3.81 7.69 -4.28
CA ILE A 338 -4.51 7.95 -3.01
C ILE A 338 -3.81 9.03 -2.20
N VAL A 339 -2.47 9.01 -2.18
CA VAL A 339 -1.67 10.01 -1.46
C VAL A 339 -1.83 11.37 -2.11
N GLU A 340 -1.78 11.42 -3.44
CA GLU A 340 -1.99 12.64 -4.21
C GLU A 340 -3.40 13.21 -3.99
N ALA A 341 -4.43 12.35 -3.95
CA ALA A 341 -5.80 12.79 -3.67
C ALA A 341 -5.97 13.34 -2.26
N LEU A 342 -5.31 12.73 -1.26
CA LEU A 342 -5.27 13.24 0.10
C LEU A 342 -4.54 14.58 0.20
N ILE A 343 -3.43 14.75 -0.54
CA ILE A 343 -2.71 16.04 -0.63
C ILE A 343 -3.64 17.11 -1.20
N ASP A 344 -4.23 16.88 -2.38
CA ASP A 344 -5.13 17.83 -3.03
C ASP A 344 -6.33 18.19 -2.12
N LYS A 345 -6.86 17.22 -1.38
CA LYS A 345 -7.94 17.45 -0.40
C LYS A 345 -7.48 18.37 0.73
N LEU A 346 -6.34 18.09 1.35
CA LEU A 346 -5.80 18.92 2.44
C LEU A 346 -5.47 20.34 1.96
N GLU A 347 -4.98 20.48 0.73
CA GLU A 347 -4.71 21.78 0.11
C GLU A 347 -5.99 22.58 -0.13
N ARG A 348 -7.08 21.95 -0.60
CA ARG A 348 -8.42 22.57 -0.69
C ARG A 348 -8.94 23.05 0.67
N GLU A 349 -8.59 22.34 1.75
CA GLU A 349 -8.90 22.70 3.13
C GLU A 349 -7.92 23.72 3.75
N ASN A 350 -6.98 24.27 2.98
CA ASN A 350 -5.91 25.16 3.44
C ASN A 350 -5.05 24.57 4.58
N LYS A 351 -4.84 23.26 4.57
CA LYS A 351 -3.98 22.54 5.53
C LYS A 351 -2.67 22.16 4.88
N ASP A 352 -1.58 22.27 5.65
CA ASP A 352 -0.27 21.79 5.25
C ASP A 352 -0.28 20.25 5.15
N SER A 353 -0.27 19.74 3.91
CA SER A 353 -0.29 18.30 3.60
C SER A 353 0.95 17.57 4.13
N PHE A 354 2.10 18.24 4.19
CA PHE A 354 3.30 17.65 4.77
C PHE A 354 3.13 17.41 6.28
N MET A 355 2.63 18.41 7.01
CA MET A 355 2.44 18.33 8.47
C MET A 355 1.25 17.46 8.88
N HIS A 356 0.20 17.38 8.08
CA HIS A 356 -1.02 16.62 8.40
C HIS A 356 -1.02 15.18 7.87
N LEU A 357 -0.29 14.89 6.79
CA LEU A 357 -0.27 13.58 6.16
C LEU A 357 1.13 12.96 6.14
N MET A 358 2.10 13.60 5.47
CA MET A 358 3.40 12.97 5.19
C MET A 358 4.20 12.68 6.45
N LEU A 359 4.34 13.67 7.32
CA LEU A 359 5.13 13.59 8.54
C LEU A 359 4.52 12.61 9.55
N PRO A 360 3.23 12.68 9.92
CA PRO A 360 2.63 11.70 10.83
C PRO A 360 2.72 10.26 10.33
N ASN A 361 2.47 10.01 9.04
CA ASN A 361 2.60 8.66 8.47
C ASN A 361 4.05 8.15 8.51
N ALA A 362 5.04 8.99 8.21
CA ALA A 362 6.45 8.61 8.30
C ALA A 362 6.89 8.31 9.75
N LEU A 363 6.41 9.09 10.73
CA LEU A 363 6.64 8.86 12.16
C LEU A 363 5.99 7.55 12.63
N LEU A 364 4.76 7.29 12.18
CA LEU A 364 4.04 6.06 12.51
C LEU A 364 4.78 4.83 11.98
N ARG A 365 5.21 4.87 10.71
CA ARG A 365 6.03 3.82 10.09
C ARG A 365 7.32 3.58 10.87
N LEU A 366 8.03 4.65 11.23
CA LEU A 366 9.25 4.55 12.04
C LEU A 366 8.99 3.86 13.38
N ARG A 367 7.95 4.28 14.12
CA ARG A 367 7.58 3.68 15.41
C ARG A 367 7.19 2.21 15.26
N GLN A 368 6.50 1.85 14.19
CA GLN A 368 6.16 0.46 13.88
C GLN A 368 7.41 -0.38 13.59
N GLY A 369 8.35 0.13 12.80
CA GLY A 369 9.63 -0.53 12.55
C GLY A 369 10.45 -0.71 13.84
N PHE A 370 10.46 0.29 14.71
CA PHE A 370 11.12 0.19 16.02
C PHE A 370 10.49 -0.85 16.94
N GLY A 371 9.16 -0.99 16.94
CA GLY A 371 8.47 -2.07 17.66
C GLY A 371 8.82 -3.48 17.15
N ARG A 372 9.52 -3.59 16.00
CA ARG A 372 10.10 -4.85 15.53
C ARG A 372 11.47 -5.13 16.13
N LEU A 373 12.20 -4.09 16.52
CA LEU A 373 13.55 -4.17 17.07
C LEU A 373 13.53 -4.58 18.56
N ILE A 374 12.60 -4.04 19.36
CA ILE A 374 12.51 -4.30 20.80
C ILE A 374 11.14 -4.92 21.12
N ARG A 375 11.12 -6.22 21.44
CA ARG A 375 9.90 -7.01 21.71
C ARG A 375 9.94 -7.78 23.02
N SER A 376 11.13 -8.04 23.54
CA SER A 376 11.36 -8.68 24.83
C SER A 376 12.21 -7.78 25.74
N LYS A 377 12.27 -8.09 27.03
CA LYS A 377 13.12 -7.38 28.00
C LYS A 377 14.62 -7.61 27.78
N THR A 378 14.98 -8.60 26.96
CA THR A 378 16.37 -8.94 26.65
C THR A 378 16.82 -8.41 25.30
N ASP A 379 15.88 -7.97 24.45
CA ASP A 379 16.22 -7.47 23.12
C ASP A 379 17.05 -6.19 23.25
N ARG A 380 18.07 -6.06 22.41
CA ARG A 380 18.89 -4.85 22.31
C ARG A 380 19.12 -4.51 20.86
N GLY A 381 19.01 -3.24 20.50
CA GLY A 381 19.25 -2.86 19.12
C GLY A 381 19.45 -1.38 18.85
N ILE A 382 19.95 -1.11 17.65
CA ILE A 382 20.21 0.24 17.16
C ILE A 382 19.26 0.54 16.00
N VAL A 383 18.68 1.74 15.99
CA VAL A 383 18.10 2.33 14.78
C VAL A 383 19.08 3.38 14.25
N LEU A 384 19.59 3.17 13.04
CA LEU A 384 20.43 4.14 12.35
C LEU A 384 19.62 4.83 11.26
N ILE A 385 19.51 6.15 11.30
CA ILE A 385 18.91 6.95 10.24
C ILE A 385 20.00 7.63 9.42
N MET A 386 20.14 7.22 8.16
CA MET A 386 21.12 7.75 7.21
C MET A 386 20.63 8.99 6.45
N ASP A 387 19.89 9.86 7.12
CA ASP A 387 19.22 11.00 6.49
C ASP A 387 19.46 12.28 7.31
N SER A 388 20.37 13.12 6.82
CA SER A 388 20.75 14.35 7.50
C SER A 388 19.61 15.38 7.64
N ARG A 389 18.47 15.18 6.95
CA ARG A 389 17.27 16.02 7.14
C ARG A 389 16.70 15.91 8.55
N VAL A 390 16.91 14.79 9.26
CA VAL A 390 16.51 14.66 10.67
C VAL A 390 17.25 15.68 11.56
N SER A 391 18.48 16.05 11.20
CA SER A 391 19.23 17.07 11.92
C SER A 391 19.00 18.47 11.37
N LYS A 392 18.95 18.61 10.03
CA LYS A 392 18.98 19.91 9.35
C LYS A 392 17.60 20.57 9.20
N LYS A 393 16.50 19.81 9.19
CA LYS A 393 15.15 20.36 8.99
C LYS A 393 14.41 20.50 10.32
N LYS A 394 13.54 21.51 10.43
CA LYS A 394 12.74 21.78 11.64
C LYS A 394 11.90 20.58 12.09
N TYR A 395 11.35 19.82 11.14
CA TYR A 395 10.55 18.63 11.46
C TYR A 395 11.38 17.45 11.99
N GLY A 396 12.70 17.51 11.88
CA GLY A 396 13.59 16.44 12.34
C GLY A 396 13.51 16.19 13.83
N THR A 397 13.15 17.21 14.62
CA THR A 397 12.90 17.07 16.07
C THR A 397 11.79 16.06 16.38
N TYR A 398 10.79 15.92 15.51
CA TYR A 398 9.73 14.92 15.70
C TYR A 398 10.27 13.50 15.57
N PHE A 399 11.23 13.25 14.67
CA PHE A 399 11.89 11.96 14.53
C PHE A 399 12.84 11.65 15.71
N LYS A 400 13.51 12.67 16.25
CA LYS A 400 14.37 12.50 17.44
C LYS A 400 13.58 12.15 18.71
N GLN A 401 12.31 12.54 18.77
CA GLN A 401 11.43 12.35 19.95
C GLN A 401 10.46 11.17 19.82
N ILE A 402 10.35 10.53 18.65
CA ILE A 402 9.34 9.49 18.43
C ILE A 402 9.76 8.13 18.98
N LEU A 403 11.06 7.86 19.02
CA LEU A 403 11.61 6.62 19.56
C LEU A 403 11.98 6.83 21.02
N PRO A 404 11.62 5.88 21.90
CA PRO A 404 12.10 5.89 23.27
C PRO A 404 13.58 5.48 23.31
N GLY A 405 14.34 6.07 24.23
CA GLY A 405 15.78 5.82 24.42
C GLY A 405 16.70 6.95 23.92
N PRO A 406 18.02 6.83 24.16
CA PRO A 406 19.02 7.82 23.77
C PRO A 406 19.06 8.06 22.26
N CYS A 407 19.23 9.32 21.89
CA CYS A 407 19.41 9.76 20.51
C CYS A 407 20.76 10.48 20.37
N ILE A 408 21.61 10.01 19.46
CA ILE A 408 22.93 10.59 19.19
C ILE A 408 23.00 11.06 17.74
N GLU A 409 23.35 12.33 17.56
CA GLU A 409 23.69 12.90 16.26
C GLU A 409 25.20 12.76 16.03
N LEU A 410 25.54 11.99 15.00
CA LEU A 410 26.91 11.63 14.69
C LEU A 410 27.58 12.73 13.85
N LYS A 411 28.80 13.09 14.22
CA LYS A 411 29.57 14.17 13.59
C LYS A 411 30.43 13.71 12.43
N ASP A 412 30.78 12.43 12.40
CA ASP A 412 31.63 11.80 11.39
C ASP A 412 31.45 10.27 11.40
N GLU A 413 32.10 9.63 10.44
CA GLU A 413 32.11 8.18 10.27
C GLU A 413 32.84 7.44 11.40
N GLN A 414 33.86 8.04 12.00
CA GLN A 414 34.60 7.43 13.11
C GLN A 414 33.70 7.29 14.35
N GLN A 415 32.91 8.32 14.65
CA GLN A 415 31.95 8.30 15.74
C GLN A 415 30.84 7.27 15.51
N LEU A 416 30.36 7.13 14.26
CA LEU A 416 29.36 6.13 13.87
C LEU A 416 29.81 4.71 14.26
N ILE A 417 31.02 4.32 13.85
CA ILE A 417 31.56 3.00 14.13
C ILE A 417 31.84 2.81 15.63
N THR A 418 32.33 3.85 16.29
CA THR A 418 32.61 3.84 17.73
C THR A 418 31.35 3.58 18.54
N GLU A 419 30.26 4.31 18.29
CA GLU A 419 29.01 4.15 19.04
C GLU A 419 28.34 2.80 18.78
N ILE A 420 28.35 2.33 17.53
CA ILE A 420 27.82 0.99 17.17
C ILE A 420 28.63 -0.10 17.90
N SER A 421 29.95 -0.01 17.87
CA SER A 421 30.83 -1.00 18.51
C SER A 421 30.65 -0.99 20.02
N LYS A 422 30.58 0.19 20.65
CA LYS A 422 30.34 0.35 22.08
C LYS A 422 29.01 -0.25 22.52
N PHE A 423 27.97 -0.12 21.71
CA PHE A 423 26.64 -0.62 22.05
C PHE A 423 26.56 -2.16 22.00
N PHE A 424 27.10 -2.78 20.95
CA PHE A 424 27.05 -4.24 20.78
C PHE A 424 28.19 -4.98 21.49
N ASN A 425 29.37 -4.36 21.65
CA ASN A 425 30.55 -4.93 22.30
C ASN A 425 31.03 -4.06 23.48
N PRO A 426 30.26 -3.94 24.57
CA PRO A 426 30.61 -3.10 25.72
C PRO A 426 31.91 -3.52 26.43
N LEU A 427 32.42 -4.73 26.18
CA LEU A 427 33.67 -5.24 26.76
C LEU A 427 34.93 -4.74 26.03
N LEU A 428 34.82 -4.22 24.80
CA LEU A 428 35.97 -3.75 24.01
C LEU A 428 36.36 -2.29 24.27
N THR A 429 35.55 -1.53 25.02
CA THR A 429 35.78 -0.09 25.29
C THR A 429 36.46 0.21 26.64
N ASN A 430 36.92 -0.83 27.37
CA ASN A 430 37.60 -0.70 28.66
C ASN A 430 39.15 -0.81 28.58
N PHE A 431 39.73 -0.59 27.40
CA PHE A 431 41.19 -0.56 27.23
C PHE A 431 41.66 0.74 26.57
#